data_AF-A0A7X5V3W4-F1
#
_entry.id   AF-A0A7X5V3W4-F1
#
_cell.length_a   1.000
_cell.length_b   1.000
_cell.length_c   1.000
_cell.angle_alpha   90.00
_cell.angle_beta   90.00
_cell.angle_gamma   90.00
#
_symmetry.space_group_name_H-M   'P 1'
#
loop_
_entity.id
_entity.type
_entity.pdbx_description
1 polymer ?
#
loop_
_entity_poly.entity_id
_entity_poly.type
_entity_poly.pdbx_seq_one_letter_code
_entity_poly.pdbx_strand_id
1 'polypeptide(L)'
;MTDPSMRDPAHPRRLPAFLSAALTGAYAGIALQCLLAWSSEPDGLDWSDAGAMVPIVAIYGLIALPFVALGLFVFGIPAARLLRRWRDRPWMGLVAAVCGALAGKLAYHAIDRLLFFGAYRPWTIERVDLGLCYGVPAGLAWWWFNRRD
;
A
#
# COMPACT_ATOMS: atom_id res chain seq x y z
N MET A 1 -15.93 -39.92 25.54
CA MET A 1 -16.21 -38.53 25.96
C MET A 1 -14.94 -37.73 25.76
N THR A 2 -14.80 -37.08 24.61
CA THR A 2 -13.64 -36.25 24.26
C THR A 2 -14.03 -34.79 24.43
N ASP A 3 -13.26 -34.08 25.25
CA ASP A 3 -13.45 -32.68 25.64
C ASP A 3 -13.36 -31.74 24.41
N PRO A 4 -14.36 -30.88 24.14
CA PRO A 4 -14.33 -29.90 23.05
C PRO A 4 -13.44 -28.67 23.34
N SER A 5 -12.73 -28.61 24.47
CA SER A 5 -11.95 -27.42 24.88
C SER A 5 -10.61 -27.20 24.16
N MET A 6 -10.13 -28.13 23.31
CA MET A 6 -8.86 -27.97 22.56
C MET A 6 -9.03 -27.50 21.12
N ARG A 7 -9.72 -26.38 20.91
CA ARG A 7 -9.52 -25.56 19.69
C ARG A 7 -9.02 -24.20 20.10
N ASP A 8 -7.70 -24.08 20.18
CA ASP A 8 -7.04 -22.79 20.11
C ASP A 8 -7.15 -22.30 18.65
N PRO A 9 -7.98 -21.30 18.29
CA PRO A 9 -8.01 -20.77 16.94
C PRO A 9 -7.07 -19.57 16.87
N ALA A 10 -5.82 -19.75 17.28
CA ALA A 10 -4.78 -18.77 17.07
C ALA A 10 -4.42 -18.73 15.56
N HIS A 11 -5.13 -17.86 14.83
CA HIS A 11 -4.87 -17.36 13.47
C HIS A 11 -5.38 -18.18 12.27
N PRO A 12 -6.45 -17.66 11.64
CA PRO A 12 -6.43 -17.46 10.18
C PRO A 12 -6.93 -16.08 9.72
N ARG A 13 -7.29 -15.15 10.61
CA ARG A 13 -7.94 -13.87 10.22
C ARG A 13 -7.00 -12.74 9.80
N ARG A 14 -5.72 -12.76 10.17
CA ARG A 14 -4.77 -11.67 9.78
C ARG A 14 -4.24 -11.79 8.36
N LEU A 15 -4.18 -13.00 7.83
CA LEU A 15 -3.73 -13.26 6.47
C LEU A 15 -4.64 -12.61 5.41
N PRO A 16 -5.99 -12.70 5.51
CA PRO A 16 -6.86 -12.01 4.57
C PRO A 16 -6.71 -10.48 4.65
N ALA A 17 -6.64 -9.87 5.85
CA ALA A 17 -6.42 -8.42 5.94
C ALA A 17 -5.08 -7.96 5.33
N PHE A 18 -4.01 -8.74 5.53
CA PHE A 18 -2.70 -8.41 4.96
C PHE A 18 -2.74 -8.48 3.43
N LEU A 19 -3.28 -9.56 2.87
CA LEU A 19 -3.39 -9.73 1.43
C LEU A 19 -4.32 -8.68 0.81
N SER A 20 -5.46 -8.41 1.43
CA SER A 20 -6.38 -7.36 0.98
C SER A 20 -5.74 -5.97 1.02
N ALA A 21 -4.97 -5.66 2.06
CA ALA A 21 -4.24 -4.40 2.14
C ALA A 21 -3.12 -4.30 1.10
N ALA A 22 -2.38 -5.38 0.86
CA ALA A 22 -1.32 -5.41 -0.15
C ALA A 22 -1.89 -5.24 -1.56
N LEU A 23 -2.96 -5.98 -1.90
CA LEU A 23 -3.66 -5.85 -3.18
C LEU A 23 -4.22 -4.44 -3.36
N THR A 24 -4.91 -3.92 -2.34
CA THR A 24 -5.48 -2.56 -2.40
C THR A 24 -4.37 -1.52 -2.57
N GLY A 25 -3.29 -1.62 -1.81
CA GLY A 25 -2.15 -0.71 -1.91
C GLY A 25 -1.48 -0.73 -3.30
N ALA A 26 -1.28 -1.93 -3.86
CA ALA A 26 -0.67 -2.10 -5.17
C ALA A 26 -1.55 -1.55 -6.30
N TYR A 27 -2.83 -1.95 -6.35
CA TYR A 27 -3.74 -1.57 -7.43
C TYR A 27 -4.22 -0.12 -7.31
N ALA A 28 -4.52 0.36 -6.10
CA ALA A 28 -4.85 1.77 -5.91
C ALA A 28 -3.63 2.67 -6.17
N GLY A 29 -2.42 2.20 -5.82
CA GLY A 29 -1.19 2.95 -6.05
C GLY A 29 -0.87 3.12 -7.53
N ILE A 30 -0.94 2.05 -8.33
CA ILE A 30 -0.75 2.17 -9.78
C ILE A 30 -1.86 2.98 -10.45
N ALA A 31 -3.12 2.82 -10.02
CA ALA A 31 -4.22 3.61 -10.56
C ALA A 31 -4.01 5.11 -10.28
N LEU A 32 -3.59 5.46 -9.06
CA LEU A 32 -3.27 6.83 -8.69
C LEU A 32 -2.07 7.37 -9.47
N GLN A 33 -1.01 6.57 -9.63
CA GLN A 33 0.14 6.91 -10.46
C GLN A 33 -0.28 7.20 -11.91
N CYS A 34 -1.07 6.33 -12.52
CA CYS A 34 -1.57 6.51 -13.89
C CYS A 34 -2.41 7.77 -14.00
N LEU A 35 -3.34 8.03 -13.07
CA LEU A 35 -4.16 9.23 -13.05
C LEU A 35 -3.31 10.50 -12.93
N LEU A 36 -2.29 10.50 -12.07
CA LEU A 36 -1.40 11.65 -11.90
C LEU A 36 -0.54 11.90 -13.14
N ALA A 37 -0.01 10.85 -13.75
CA ALA A 37 0.75 10.92 -15.00
C ALA A 37 -0.13 11.46 -16.14
N TRP A 38 -1.34 10.93 -16.29
CA TRP A 38 -2.29 11.36 -17.32
C TRP A 38 -2.75 12.80 -17.12
N SER A 39 -2.95 13.23 -15.85
CA SER A 39 -3.26 14.63 -15.52
C SER A 39 -2.11 15.63 -15.79
N SER A 40 -0.94 15.13 -16.15
CA SER A 40 0.24 15.94 -16.46
C SER A 40 0.56 16.04 -17.95
N GLU A 41 -0.25 15.41 -18.81
CA GLU A 41 -0.10 15.53 -20.26
C GLU A 41 -0.49 16.94 -20.74
N PRO A 42 0.34 17.57 -21.60
CA PRO A 42 0.12 18.94 -22.06
C PRO A 42 -1.16 19.13 -22.87
N ASP A 43 -1.55 18.09 -23.62
CA ASP A 43 -2.64 18.14 -24.60
C ASP A 43 -4.02 17.79 -23.99
N GLY A 44 -4.08 17.57 -22.67
CA GLY A 44 -5.29 17.19 -21.94
C GLY A 44 -5.55 15.68 -21.93
N LEU A 45 -6.63 15.26 -21.26
CA LEU A 45 -6.99 13.84 -21.13
C LEU A 45 -7.43 13.27 -22.49
N ASP A 46 -6.52 12.59 -23.21
CA ASP A 46 -6.89 11.83 -24.40
C ASP A 46 -7.54 10.49 -23.99
N TRP A 47 -8.87 10.46 -24.00
CA TRP A 47 -9.65 9.28 -23.65
C TRP A 47 -9.49 8.11 -24.62
N SER A 48 -8.87 8.30 -25.79
CA SER A 48 -8.59 7.20 -26.71
C SER A 48 -7.56 6.21 -26.13
N ASP A 49 -6.66 6.68 -25.26
CA ASP A 49 -5.65 5.87 -24.57
C ASP A 49 -6.13 5.30 -23.23
N ALA A 50 -7.35 5.62 -22.80
CA ALA A 50 -7.94 5.09 -21.57
C ALA A 50 -7.98 3.55 -21.55
N GLY A 51 -8.14 2.94 -22.72
CA GLY A 51 -8.13 1.48 -22.89
C GLY A 51 -6.77 0.86 -22.55
N ALA A 52 -5.66 1.56 -22.83
CA ALA A 52 -4.32 1.11 -22.52
C ALA A 52 -4.00 1.17 -21.01
N MET A 53 -4.74 1.96 -20.22
CA MET A 53 -4.57 1.99 -18.77
C MET A 53 -4.95 0.69 -18.08
N VAL A 54 -5.92 -0.05 -18.61
CA VAL A 54 -6.38 -1.32 -18.01
C VAL A 54 -5.24 -2.36 -17.93
N PRO A 55 -4.55 -2.71 -19.03
CA PRO A 55 -3.42 -3.64 -18.95
C PRO A 55 -2.25 -3.09 -18.15
N ILE A 56 -2.01 -1.76 -18.17
CA ILE A 56 -0.97 -1.13 -17.33
C ILE A 56 -1.28 -1.37 -15.86
N VAL A 57 -2.47 -1.03 -15.39
CA VAL A 57 -2.91 -1.25 -14.00
C VAL A 57 -2.84 -2.72 -13.62
N ALA A 58 -3.25 -3.63 -14.52
CA ALA A 58 -3.23 -5.07 -14.28
C ALA A 58 -1.80 -5.59 -14.06
N ILE A 59 -0.88 -5.29 -15.00
CA ILE A 59 0.49 -5.81 -15.00
C ILE A 59 1.33 -5.13 -13.93
N TYR A 60 1.35 -3.79 -13.90
CA TYR A 60 2.17 -3.06 -12.93
C TYR A 60 1.62 -3.18 -11.50
N GLY A 61 0.31 -3.38 -11.33
CA GLY A 61 -0.26 -3.72 -10.02
C GLY A 61 0.28 -5.06 -9.50
N LEU A 62 0.41 -6.07 -10.37
CA LEU A 62 0.99 -7.37 -10.00
C LEU A 62 2.48 -7.26 -9.66
N ILE A 63 3.23 -6.47 -10.44
CA ILE A 63 4.66 -6.20 -10.19
C ILE A 63 4.86 -5.44 -8.88
N ALA A 64 3.98 -4.48 -8.55
CA ALA A 64 4.06 -3.69 -7.33
C ALA A 64 3.71 -4.49 -6.06
N LEU A 65 2.90 -5.53 -6.18
CA LEU A 65 2.40 -6.34 -5.07
C LEU A 65 3.48 -6.84 -4.10
N PRO A 66 4.59 -7.49 -4.53
CA PRO A 66 5.65 -7.94 -3.62
C PRO A 66 6.29 -6.79 -2.85
N PHE A 67 6.46 -5.62 -3.48
CA PHE A 67 7.06 -4.45 -2.83
C PHE A 67 6.12 -3.84 -1.78
N VAL A 68 4.82 -3.73 -2.10
CA VAL A 68 3.81 -3.26 -1.14
C VAL A 68 3.68 -4.23 0.02
N ALA A 69 3.65 -5.55 -0.26
CA ALA A 69 3.60 -6.58 0.77
C ALA A 69 4.83 -6.52 1.68
N LEU A 70 6.03 -6.34 1.13
CA LEU A 70 7.25 -6.17 1.89
C LEU A 70 7.18 -4.92 2.79
N GLY A 71 6.73 -3.78 2.26
CA GLY A 71 6.55 -2.55 3.03
C GLY A 71 5.55 -2.71 4.19
N LEU A 72 4.41 -3.37 3.94
CA LEU A 72 3.44 -3.71 4.98
C LEU A 72 4.01 -4.68 6.01
N PHE A 73 4.83 -5.64 5.59
CA PHE A 73 5.45 -6.60 6.49
C PHE A 73 6.47 -5.93 7.42
N VAL A 74 7.35 -5.10 6.85
CA VAL A 74 8.45 -4.43 7.58
C VAL A 74 7.94 -3.27 8.44
N PHE A 75 6.99 -2.47 7.94
CA PHE A 75 6.53 -1.26 8.63
C PHE A 75 5.08 -1.34 9.10
N GLY A 76 4.17 -1.88 8.28
CA GLY A 76 2.74 -1.94 8.58
C GLY A 76 2.40 -2.83 9.78
N ILE A 77 2.96 -4.04 9.85
CA ILE A 77 2.69 -4.99 10.94
C ILE A 77 3.23 -4.44 12.28
N PRO A 78 4.49 -3.95 12.39
CA PRO A 78 4.98 -3.34 13.61
C PRO A 78 4.18 -2.11 14.03
N ALA A 79 3.85 -1.21 13.09
CA ALA A 79 3.06 -0.02 13.38
C ALA A 79 1.67 -0.37 13.93
N ALA A 80 0.99 -1.35 13.34
CA ALA A 80 -0.31 -1.81 13.83
C ALA A 80 -0.23 -2.48 15.21
N ARG A 81 0.87 -3.18 15.53
CA ARG A 81 1.09 -3.73 16.87
C ARG A 81 1.28 -2.61 17.89
N LEU A 82 2.08 -1.59 17.56
CA LEU A 82 2.36 -0.45 18.44
C LEU A 82 1.11 0.40 18.69
N LEU A 83 0.29 0.62 17.67
CA LEU A 83 -0.89 1.49 17.72
C LEU A 83 -2.20 0.74 18.00
N ARG A 84 -2.13 -0.54 18.39
CA ARG A 84 -3.30 -1.42 18.59
C ARG A 84 -4.37 -0.82 19.49
N ARG A 85 -3.97 -0.10 20.54
CA ARG A 85 -4.88 0.54 21.52
C ARG A 85 -5.77 1.65 20.94
N TRP A 86 -5.41 2.19 19.78
CA TRP A 86 -6.11 3.30 19.13
C TRP A 86 -6.68 2.92 17.76
N ARG A 87 -6.66 1.63 17.42
CA ARG A 87 -7.05 1.09 16.13
C ARG A 87 -8.43 1.57 15.66
N ASP A 88 -9.40 1.65 16.57
CA ASP A 88 -10.79 1.92 16.21
C ASP A 88 -11.12 3.43 16.10
N ARG A 89 -10.15 4.31 16.39
CA ARG A 89 -10.35 5.76 16.33
C ARG A 89 -10.32 6.27 14.88
N PRO A 90 -11.20 7.21 14.48
CA PRO A 90 -11.27 7.69 13.10
C PRO A 90 -10.00 8.44 12.65
N TRP A 91 -9.34 9.16 13.56
CA TRP A 91 -8.06 9.84 13.27
C TRP A 91 -6.91 8.86 12.97
N MET A 92 -7.04 7.59 13.35
CA MET A 92 -6.02 6.57 13.08
C MET A 92 -5.90 6.28 11.59
N GLY A 93 -6.94 6.51 10.79
CA GLY A 93 -6.84 6.44 9.33
C GLY A 93 -5.84 7.45 8.77
N LEU A 94 -5.88 8.70 9.26
CA LEU A 94 -4.92 9.73 8.85
C LEU A 94 -3.50 9.37 9.28
N VAL A 95 -3.33 8.86 10.50
CA VAL A 95 -2.02 8.41 10.97
C VAL A 95 -1.50 7.23 10.15
N ALA A 96 -2.37 6.28 9.80
CA ALA A 96 -2.01 5.16 8.95
C ALA A 96 -1.64 5.61 7.53
N ALA A 97 -2.29 6.64 6.98
CA ALA A 97 -1.92 7.26 5.71
C ALA A 97 -0.52 7.90 5.78
N VAL A 98 -0.23 8.66 6.84
CA VAL A 98 1.08 9.31 7.04
C VAL A 98 2.18 8.27 7.27
N CYS A 99 1.95 7.28 8.13
CA CYS A 99 2.88 6.18 8.33
C CYS A 99 3.09 5.37 7.04
N GLY A 100 2.03 5.13 6.29
CA GLY A 100 2.06 4.46 4.99
C GLY A 100 2.89 5.25 3.96
N ALA A 101 2.69 6.56 3.87
CA ALA A 101 3.49 7.47 3.04
C ALA A 101 4.98 7.39 3.39
N LEU A 102 5.32 7.53 4.68
CA LEU A 102 6.71 7.47 5.13
C LEU A 102 7.35 6.11 4.87
N ALA A 103 6.62 5.02 5.17
CA ALA A 103 7.06 3.66 4.89
C ALA A 103 7.25 3.42 3.40
N GLY A 104 6.33 3.92 2.56
CA GLY A 104 6.40 3.83 1.11
C GLY A 104 7.61 4.56 0.55
N LYS A 105 7.89 5.78 1.03
CA LYS A 105 9.10 6.53 0.66
C LYS A 105 10.39 5.79 1.02
N LEU A 106 10.47 5.27 2.26
CA LEU A 106 11.65 4.54 2.72
C LEU A 106 11.84 3.21 1.98
N ALA A 107 10.75 2.47 1.78
CA ALA A 107 10.77 1.21 1.04
C ALA A 107 11.17 1.44 -0.42
N TYR A 108 10.58 2.42 -1.09
CA TYR A 108 10.90 2.74 -2.48
C TYR A 108 12.33 3.26 -2.62
N HIS A 109 12.83 4.07 -1.67
CA HIS A 109 14.24 4.47 -1.64
C HIS A 109 15.19 3.28 -1.53
N ALA A 110 14.88 2.30 -0.69
CA ALA A 110 15.68 1.08 -0.57
C ALA A 110 15.63 0.24 -1.86
N ILE A 111 14.44 0.09 -2.46
CA ILE A 111 14.24 -0.64 -3.71
C ILE A 111 15.00 0.03 -4.86
N ASP A 112 14.88 1.35 -5.01
CA ASP A 112 15.55 2.13 -6.05
C ASP A 112 17.08 2.04 -5.94
N ARG A 113 17.63 2.05 -4.73
CA ARG A 113 19.07 1.83 -4.52
C ARG A 113 19.53 0.40 -4.82
N LEU A 114 18.68 -0.61 -4.63
CA LEU A 114 19.06 -2.01 -4.76
C LEU A 114 18.84 -2.57 -6.18
N LEU A 115 17.76 -2.16 -6.84
CA LEU A 115 17.30 -2.76 -8.10
C LEU A 115 17.37 -1.82 -9.30
N PHE A 116 17.55 -0.51 -9.07
CA PHE A 116 17.53 0.50 -10.12
C PHE A 116 18.81 1.34 -10.10
N PHE A 117 18.71 2.67 -10.03
CA PHE A 117 19.85 3.58 -10.20
C PHE A 117 20.11 4.46 -8.96
N GLY A 118 19.29 4.36 -7.91
CA GLY A 118 19.46 5.17 -6.69
C GLY A 118 19.18 6.67 -6.89
N ALA A 119 18.41 7.04 -7.91
CA ALA A 119 18.05 8.42 -8.22
C ALA A 119 16.91 8.96 -7.34
N TYR A 120 16.14 8.08 -6.69
CA TYR A 120 15.00 8.45 -5.86
C TYR A 120 15.44 9.15 -4.58
N ARG A 121 15.00 10.41 -4.44
CA ARG A 121 15.26 11.26 -3.29
C ARG A 121 14.06 11.19 -2.34
N PRO A 122 14.19 10.54 -1.16
CA PRO A 122 13.05 10.32 -0.28
C PRO A 122 12.49 11.63 0.31
N TRP A 123 13.32 12.67 0.41
CA TRP A 123 12.97 13.95 1.02
C TRP A 123 12.31 14.94 0.05
N THR A 124 12.34 14.69 -1.25
CA THR A 124 11.64 15.50 -2.25
C THR A 124 10.26 14.92 -2.51
N ILE A 125 9.27 15.79 -2.70
CA ILE A 125 7.91 15.38 -3.09
C ILE A 125 7.75 15.78 -4.54
N GLU A 126 7.69 14.78 -5.41
CA GLU A 126 7.40 14.97 -6.82
C GLU A 126 5.91 14.77 -7.09
N ARG A 127 5.42 15.28 -8.22
CA ARG A 127 4.00 15.16 -8.59
C ARG A 127 3.57 13.69 -8.71
N VAL A 128 4.47 12.83 -9.18
CA VAL A 128 4.31 11.37 -9.25
C VAL A 128 5.31 10.72 -8.31
N ASP A 129 5.09 10.88 -7.00
CA ASP A 129 5.93 10.25 -5.99
C ASP A 129 5.43 8.83 -5.70
N LEU A 130 6.14 7.83 -6.24
CA LEU A 130 5.79 6.41 -6.11
C LEU A 130 5.71 5.96 -4.65
N GLY A 131 6.57 6.47 -3.77
CA GLY A 131 6.50 6.16 -2.34
C GLY A 131 5.17 6.59 -1.73
N LEU A 132 4.64 7.75 -2.13
CA LEU A 132 3.34 8.24 -1.68
C LEU A 132 2.17 7.53 -2.35
N CYS A 133 2.24 7.35 -3.68
CA CYS A 133 1.18 6.73 -4.48
C CYS A 133 0.84 5.34 -3.95
N TYR A 134 1.83 4.53 -3.60
CA TYR A 134 1.62 3.18 -3.10
C TYR A 134 1.51 3.12 -1.57
N GLY A 135 2.29 3.94 -0.86
CA GLY A 135 2.36 3.92 0.60
C GLY A 135 1.07 4.39 1.28
N VAL A 136 0.45 5.48 0.79
CA VAL A 136 -0.78 6.03 1.39
C VAL A 136 -1.95 5.05 1.29
N PRO A 137 -2.30 4.51 0.11
CA PRO A 137 -3.41 3.55 0.00
C PRO A 137 -3.12 2.26 0.76
N ALA A 138 -1.88 1.77 0.76
CA ALA A 138 -1.51 0.57 1.53
C ALA A 138 -1.70 0.78 3.04
N GLY A 139 -1.25 1.92 3.58
CA GLY A 139 -1.42 2.26 4.99
C GLY A 139 -2.89 2.39 5.40
N LEU A 140 -3.70 3.10 4.59
CA LEU A 140 -5.14 3.23 4.80
C LEU A 140 -5.87 1.89 4.73
N ALA A 141 -5.57 1.08 3.71
CA ALA A 141 -6.17 -0.23 3.53
C ALA A 141 -5.80 -1.15 4.71
N TRP A 142 -4.54 -1.15 5.13
CA TRP A 142 -4.08 -1.93 6.27
C TRP A 142 -4.82 -1.56 7.55
N TRP A 143 -4.97 -0.27 7.86
CA TRP A 143 -5.78 0.16 9.00
C TRP A 143 -7.25 -0.28 8.86
N TRP A 144 -7.83 -0.11 7.67
CA TRP A 144 -9.24 -0.39 7.42
C TRP A 144 -9.60 -1.88 7.53
N PHE A 145 -8.76 -2.77 7.02
CA PHE A 145 -8.99 -4.22 7.14
C PHE A 145 -8.67 -4.70 8.55
N ASN A 146 -7.58 -4.21 9.14
CA ASN A 146 -7.14 -4.64 10.47
C ASN A 146 -8.06 -4.16 11.60
N ARG A 147 -8.87 -3.11 11.40
CA ARG A 147 -9.93 -2.72 12.37
C ARG A 147 -11.21 -3.55 12.27
N ARG A 148 -11.44 -4.23 11.14
CA ARG A 148 -12.62 -5.07 10.89
C ARG A 148 -12.43 -6.50 11.39
N ASP A 149 -11.17 -6.90 11.64
CA ASP A 149 -10.76 -8.19 12.22
C ASP A 149 -10.59 -8.14 13.76
#